data_AF-A0A7Y3ATA1-F1
#
_entry.id   AF-A0A7Y3ATA1-F1
#
_cell.length_a   1.000
_cell.length_b   1.000
_cell.length_c   1.000
_cell.angle_alpha   90.00
_cell.angle_beta   90.00
_cell.angle_gamma   90.00
#
_symmetry.space_group_name_H-M   'P 1'
#
loop_
_entity.id
_entity.type
_entity.pdbx_description
1 polymer ?
#
loop_
_entity_poly.entity_id
_entity_poly.type
_entity_poly.pdbx_seq_one_letter_code
_entity_poly.pdbx_strand_id
1 'polypeptide(L)'
;AVKYLLKAQYEDGSWEALWGLCFTYGTCFVVEGLTMYGMNKDHEVIQRACAYLWSKQKDDGGWGEAQESALARKYIQAESSVVDQTAWAILALLNGGYAEDPRLLKAVNWLIDQQLEDGDWPVQPMSGLFYKTTMISYRNYKRYFSLLALKKYREKLNAKIA
;
A
#
# COMPACT_ATOMS: atom_id res chain seq x y z
N ALA A 1 -2.97 9.65 19.95
CA ALA A 1 -2.62 9.02 18.66
C ALA A 1 -3.66 9.30 17.58
N VAL A 2 -4.87 8.74 17.65
CA VAL A 2 -5.91 8.86 16.58
C VAL A 2 -6.17 10.31 16.14
N LYS A 3 -6.43 11.24 17.08
CA LYS A 3 -6.64 12.66 16.75
C LYS A 3 -5.54 13.29 15.90
N TYR A 4 -4.29 12.88 16.11
CA TYR A 4 -3.16 13.35 15.30
C TYR A 4 -3.23 12.79 13.87
N LEU A 5 -3.48 11.48 13.73
CA LEU A 5 -3.60 10.83 12.42
C LEU A 5 -4.73 11.44 11.58
N LEU A 6 -5.88 11.73 12.19
CA LEU A 6 -7.00 12.40 11.52
C LEU A 6 -6.63 13.81 11.04
N LYS A 7 -5.93 14.59 11.88
CA LYS A 7 -5.49 15.94 11.52
C LYS A 7 -4.35 15.94 10.48
N ALA A 8 -3.55 14.88 10.44
CA ALA A 8 -2.40 14.76 9.56
C ALA A 8 -2.73 14.23 8.15
N GLN A 9 -3.98 13.82 7.90
CA GLN A 9 -4.40 13.38 6.57
C GLN A 9 -4.35 14.56 5.60
N TYR A 10 -3.76 14.34 4.43
CA TYR A 10 -3.72 15.35 3.38
C TYR A 10 -5.12 15.55 2.77
N GLU A 11 -5.33 16.67 2.07
CA GLU A 11 -6.61 16.94 1.41
C GLU A 11 -6.98 15.85 0.40
N ASP A 12 -5.98 15.27 -0.28
CA ASP A 12 -6.16 14.17 -1.22
C ASP A 12 -6.46 12.81 -0.56
N GLY A 13 -6.40 12.72 0.78
CA GLY A 13 -6.71 11.51 1.55
C GLY A 13 -5.49 10.69 1.98
N SER A 14 -4.29 11.05 1.54
CA SER A 14 -3.06 10.30 1.83
C SER A 14 -2.36 10.70 3.13
N TRP A 15 -1.35 9.92 3.52
CA TRP A 15 -0.35 10.31 4.52
C TRP A 15 1.05 10.11 3.96
N GLU A 16 1.88 11.14 4.12
CA GLU A 16 3.31 11.09 3.82
C GLU A 16 4.06 10.25 4.86
N ALA A 17 4.93 9.35 4.42
CA ALA A 17 5.81 8.58 5.30
C ALA A 17 7.22 9.17 5.43
N LEU A 18 7.87 8.89 6.56
CA LEU A 18 9.27 9.26 6.81
C LEU A 18 10.27 8.13 6.56
N TRP A 19 9.81 6.87 6.58
CA TRP A 19 10.66 5.67 6.62
C TRP A 19 10.53 4.75 5.40
N GLY A 20 9.47 4.95 4.61
CA GLY A 20 9.24 4.25 3.35
C GLY A 20 8.84 5.27 2.29
N LEU A 21 8.96 4.89 1.02
CA LEU A 21 8.65 5.73 -0.13
C LEU A 21 7.22 5.49 -0.62
N CYS A 22 6.32 6.48 -0.56
CA CYS A 22 6.15 7.44 0.54
C CYS A 22 4.68 7.43 0.96
N PHE A 23 3.76 7.70 0.04
CA PHE A 23 2.35 7.81 0.36
C PHE A 23 1.67 6.45 0.44
N THR A 24 2.05 5.47 -0.40
CA THR A 24 1.53 4.09 -0.28
C THR A 24 1.91 3.50 1.08
N TYR A 25 3.16 3.67 1.49
CA TYR A 25 3.66 3.23 2.80
C TYR A 25 2.92 3.92 3.95
N GLY A 26 2.87 5.26 3.94
CA GLY A 26 2.25 6.03 5.02
C GLY A 26 0.78 5.71 5.16
N THR A 27 0.06 5.67 4.04
CA THR A 27 -1.37 5.36 4.00
C THR A 27 -1.65 3.94 4.47
N CYS A 28 -0.81 2.95 4.10
CA CYS A 28 -0.95 1.57 4.57
C CYS A 28 -0.97 1.46 6.10
N PHE A 29 0.05 2.01 6.76
CA PHE A 29 0.15 1.91 8.23
C PHE A 29 -0.91 2.75 8.95
N VAL A 30 -1.27 3.92 8.43
CA VAL A 30 -2.29 4.76 9.07
C VAL A 30 -3.68 4.12 8.93
N VAL A 31 -4.02 3.58 7.75
CA VAL A 31 -5.29 2.85 7.56
C VAL A 31 -5.34 1.62 8.47
N GLU A 32 -4.25 0.85 8.59
CA GLU A 32 -4.19 -0.28 9.53
C GLU A 32 -4.44 0.19 10.99
N GLY A 33 -3.74 1.22 11.45
CA GLY A 33 -3.91 1.74 12.81
C GLY A 33 -5.32 2.27 13.11
N LEU A 34 -5.92 3.01 12.17
CA LEU A 34 -7.28 3.54 12.33
C LEU A 34 -8.34 2.43 12.29
N THR A 35 -8.15 1.41 11.46
CA THR A 35 -9.08 0.27 11.38
C THR A 35 -8.99 -0.62 12.60
N MET A 36 -7.79 -0.82 13.16
CA MET A 36 -7.61 -1.48 14.46
C MET A 36 -8.27 -0.71 15.61
N TYR A 37 -8.35 0.62 15.52
CA TYR A 37 -9.08 1.45 16.48
C TYR A 37 -10.61 1.35 16.35
N GLY A 38 -11.11 0.74 15.27
CA GLY A 38 -12.55 0.53 15.03
C GLY A 38 -13.15 1.42 13.94
N MET A 39 -12.35 2.21 13.22
CA MET A 39 -12.85 2.90 12.02
C MET A 39 -13.04 1.89 10.88
N ASN A 40 -14.15 1.99 10.16
CA ASN A 40 -14.46 1.06 9.08
C ASN A 40 -14.61 1.81 7.74
N LYS A 41 -15.01 1.08 6.70
CA LYS A 41 -15.20 1.59 5.34
C LYS A 41 -16.21 2.74 5.21
N ASP A 42 -17.07 2.95 6.20
CA ASP A 42 -18.10 4.00 6.19
C ASP A 42 -17.58 5.33 6.77
N HIS A 43 -16.39 5.31 7.40
CA HIS A 43 -15.76 6.51 7.92
C HIS A 43 -15.06 7.28 6.80
N GLU A 44 -15.36 8.59 6.68
CA GLU A 44 -14.89 9.45 5.59
C GLU A 44 -13.35 9.40 5.40
N VAL A 45 -12.60 9.45 6.50
CA VAL A 45 -11.12 9.35 6.47
C VAL A 45 -10.63 8.07 5.78
N ILE A 46 -11.28 6.93 6.01
CA ILE A 46 -10.94 5.64 5.39
C ILE A 46 -11.33 5.66 3.90
N GLN A 47 -12.50 6.21 3.57
CA GLN A 47 -12.96 6.34 2.19
C GLN A 47 -12.01 7.20 1.36
N ARG A 48 -11.61 8.36 1.87
CA ARG A 48 -10.66 9.26 1.21
C ARG A 48 -9.29 8.61 1.03
N ALA A 49 -8.80 7.89 2.02
CA ALA A 49 -7.55 7.13 1.94
C ALA A 49 -7.58 6.03 0.86
N CYS A 50 -8.67 5.28 0.79
CA CYS A 50 -8.83 4.22 -0.21
C CYS A 50 -9.05 4.80 -1.61
N ALA A 51 -9.83 5.88 -1.74
CA ALA A 51 -10.01 6.62 -2.98
C ALA A 51 -8.70 7.19 -3.52
N TYR A 52 -7.85 7.71 -2.63
CA TYR A 52 -6.49 8.14 -2.98
C TYR A 52 -5.69 7.00 -3.60
N LEU A 53 -5.61 5.84 -2.94
CA LEU A 53 -4.88 4.69 -3.47
C LEU A 53 -5.46 4.23 -4.81
N TRP A 54 -6.78 4.15 -4.94
CA TRP A 54 -7.42 3.80 -6.22
C TRP A 54 -7.05 4.77 -7.35
N SER A 55 -6.91 6.06 -7.06
CA SER A 55 -6.50 7.05 -8.06
C SER A 55 -5.07 6.87 -8.59
N LYS A 56 -4.25 6.03 -7.91
CA LYS A 56 -2.83 5.77 -8.23
C LYS A 56 -2.58 4.35 -8.74
N GLN A 57 -3.63 3.53 -8.82
CA GLN A 57 -3.49 2.19 -9.39
C GLN A 57 -3.18 2.31 -10.87
N LYS A 58 -2.18 1.56 -11.32
CA LYS A 58 -1.78 1.52 -12.73
C LYS A 58 -2.63 0.52 -13.51
N ASP A 59 -2.55 0.61 -14.83
CA ASP A 59 -3.30 -0.27 -15.74
C ASP A 59 -2.90 -1.74 -15.62
N ASP A 60 -1.71 -2.06 -15.11
CA ASP A 60 -1.29 -3.44 -14.82
C ASP A 60 -1.90 -3.98 -13.51
N GLY A 61 -2.50 -3.13 -12.68
CA GLY A 61 -3.10 -3.46 -11.39
C GLY A 61 -2.22 -3.13 -10.18
N GLY A 62 -0.94 -2.79 -10.39
CA GLY A 62 -0.02 -2.46 -9.31
C GLY A 62 0.04 -0.98 -8.96
N TRP A 63 0.95 -0.66 -8.03
CA TRP A 63 1.33 0.70 -7.64
C TRP A 63 2.83 0.87 -7.75
N GLY A 64 3.25 2.07 -8.11
CA GLY A 64 4.65 2.45 -8.17
C GLY A 64 4.81 3.95 -8.04
N GLU A 65 5.58 4.34 -7.03
CA GLU A 65 5.91 5.68 -6.61
C GLU A 65 7.41 5.89 -6.84
N ALA A 66 7.74 6.97 -7.55
CA ALA A 66 9.10 7.33 -7.88
C ALA A 66 9.79 7.98 -6.67
N GLN A 67 11.12 7.85 -6.57
CA GLN A 67 11.90 8.36 -5.43
C GLN A 67 11.74 9.87 -5.25
N GLU A 68 11.57 10.59 -6.36
CA GLU A 68 11.35 12.04 -6.43
C GLU A 68 10.15 12.46 -5.59
N SER A 69 9.19 11.56 -5.35
CA SER A 69 8.02 11.82 -4.53
C SER A 69 8.37 12.27 -3.11
N ALA A 70 9.46 11.72 -2.54
CA ALA A 70 9.93 12.08 -1.20
C ALA A 70 10.44 13.53 -1.13
N LEU A 71 11.17 13.97 -2.16
CA LEU A 71 11.69 15.34 -2.24
C LEU A 71 10.58 16.33 -2.62
N ALA A 72 9.73 15.96 -3.56
CA ALA A 72 8.61 16.77 -4.03
C ALA A 72 7.45 16.84 -3.02
N ARG A 73 7.44 15.94 -2.02
CA ARG A 73 6.33 15.78 -1.04
C ARG A 73 4.98 15.60 -1.71
N LYS A 74 4.99 14.88 -2.83
CA LYS A 74 3.83 14.64 -3.67
C LYS A 74 4.03 13.32 -4.39
N TYR A 75 2.97 12.56 -4.57
CA TYR A 75 3.03 11.32 -5.34
C TYR A 75 3.43 11.59 -6.79
N ILE A 76 4.56 11.04 -7.19
CA ILE A 76 5.03 10.98 -8.58
C ILE A 76 4.96 9.52 -9.00
N GLN A 77 4.16 9.24 -10.02
CA GLN A 77 3.99 7.88 -10.54
C GLN A 77 5.32 7.38 -11.12
N ALA A 78 5.77 6.21 -10.68
CA ALA A 78 6.91 5.51 -11.28
C ALA A 78 6.55 4.89 -12.64
N GLU A 79 7.56 4.67 -13.48
CA GLU A 79 7.39 4.03 -14.79
C GLU A 79 6.83 2.61 -14.70
N SER A 80 7.23 1.82 -13.71
CA SER A 80 6.74 0.46 -13.46
C SER A 80 6.01 0.35 -12.11
N SER A 81 5.15 -0.64 -11.97
CA SER A 81 4.64 -1.05 -10.65
C SER A 81 5.76 -1.69 -9.84
N VAL A 82 5.68 -1.55 -8.51
CA VAL A 82 6.69 -2.02 -7.55
C VAL A 82 6.01 -2.95 -6.54
N VAL A 83 6.60 -4.11 -6.29
CA VAL A 83 6.08 -5.25 -5.54
C VAL A 83 5.71 -4.85 -4.11
N ASP A 84 6.63 -4.23 -3.37
CA ASP A 84 6.38 -3.87 -1.98
C ASP A 84 5.36 -2.74 -1.85
N GLN A 85 5.41 -1.74 -2.74
CA GLN A 85 4.41 -0.67 -2.79
C GLN A 85 3.02 -1.16 -3.17
N THR A 86 2.93 -2.10 -4.10
CA THR A 86 1.68 -2.78 -4.47
C THR A 86 1.15 -3.59 -3.29
N ALA A 87 2.02 -4.32 -2.58
CA ALA A 87 1.63 -5.03 -1.38
C ALA A 87 1.11 -4.09 -0.27
N TRP A 88 1.72 -2.91 -0.08
CA TRP A 88 1.22 -1.90 0.86
C TRP A 88 -0.16 -1.37 0.48
N ALA A 89 -0.39 -1.08 -0.79
CA ALA A 89 -1.70 -0.64 -1.27
C ALA A 89 -2.76 -1.73 -1.05
N ILE A 90 -2.45 -3.00 -1.39
CA ILE A 90 -3.34 -4.14 -1.14
C ILE A 90 -3.69 -4.26 0.34
N LEU A 91 -2.70 -4.16 1.24
CA LEU A 91 -2.91 -4.23 2.69
C LEU A 91 -3.82 -3.12 3.19
N ALA A 92 -3.59 -1.88 2.75
CA ALA A 92 -4.41 -0.73 3.12
C ALA A 92 -5.86 -0.92 2.68
N LEU A 93 -6.07 -1.33 1.43
CA LEU A 93 -7.38 -1.52 0.83
C LEU A 93 -8.13 -2.71 1.45
N LEU A 94 -7.42 -3.78 1.81
CA LEU A 94 -7.98 -4.89 2.58
C LEU A 94 -8.46 -4.45 3.96
N ASN A 95 -7.63 -3.71 4.68
CA ASN A 95 -7.98 -3.16 6.00
C ASN A 95 -9.14 -2.16 5.87
N GLY A 96 -9.17 -1.38 4.78
CA GLY A 96 -10.24 -0.44 4.44
C GLY A 96 -11.56 -1.10 4.00
N GLY A 97 -11.64 -2.43 3.92
CA GLY A 97 -12.88 -3.15 3.65
C GLY A 97 -13.18 -3.40 2.17
N TYR A 98 -12.19 -3.30 1.28
CA TYR A 98 -12.35 -3.47 -0.17
C TYR A 98 -11.93 -4.86 -0.69
N ALA A 99 -12.03 -5.90 0.13
CA ALA A 99 -11.58 -7.26 -0.21
C ALA A 99 -12.21 -7.84 -1.50
N GLU A 100 -13.43 -7.42 -1.83
CA GLU A 100 -14.18 -7.90 -2.99
C GLU A 100 -14.10 -6.96 -4.21
N ASP A 101 -13.38 -5.85 -4.11
CA ASP A 101 -13.27 -4.93 -5.23
C ASP A 101 -12.49 -5.60 -6.38
N PRO A 102 -13.03 -5.65 -7.62
CA PRO A 102 -12.34 -6.26 -8.75
C PRO A 102 -10.96 -5.65 -9.02
N ARG A 103 -10.77 -4.37 -8.69
CA ARG A 103 -9.48 -3.68 -8.77
C ARG A 103 -8.45 -4.26 -7.81
N LEU A 104 -8.89 -4.69 -6.62
CA LEU A 104 -8.03 -5.36 -5.65
C LEU A 104 -7.65 -6.76 -6.14
N LEU A 105 -8.59 -7.51 -6.71
CA LEU A 105 -8.29 -8.83 -7.28
C LEU A 105 -7.24 -8.72 -8.39
N LYS A 106 -7.36 -7.71 -9.26
CA LYS A 106 -6.35 -7.42 -10.29
C LYS A 106 -4.96 -7.18 -9.69
N ALA A 107 -4.87 -6.41 -8.61
CA ALA A 107 -3.61 -6.17 -7.90
C ALA A 107 -3.01 -7.43 -7.27
N VAL A 108 -3.87 -8.27 -6.66
CA VAL A 108 -3.46 -9.55 -6.07
C VAL A 108 -2.93 -10.50 -7.15
N ASN A 109 -3.61 -10.60 -8.30
CA ASN A 109 -3.14 -11.41 -9.42
C ASN A 109 -1.81 -10.87 -9.96
N TRP A 110 -1.70 -9.55 -10.17
CA TRP A 110 -0.44 -8.94 -10.58
C TRP A 110 0.70 -9.30 -9.62
N LEU A 111 0.46 -9.25 -8.29
CA LEU A 111 1.46 -9.58 -7.28
C LEU A 111 1.88 -11.07 -7.32
N ILE A 112 0.94 -11.97 -7.62
CA ILE A 112 1.22 -13.40 -7.83
C ILE A 112 2.03 -13.61 -9.11
N ASP A 113 1.67 -12.91 -10.19
CA ASP A 113 2.36 -12.99 -11.49
C ASP A 113 3.80 -12.46 -11.43
N GLN A 114 4.12 -11.61 -10.43
CA GLN A 114 5.50 -11.19 -10.17
C GLN A 114 6.34 -12.24 -9.42
N GLN A 115 5.75 -13.33 -8.92
CA GLN A 115 6.50 -14.35 -8.20
C GLN A 115 7.39 -15.14 -9.17
N LEU A 116 8.67 -15.28 -8.83
CA LEU A 116 9.66 -16.05 -9.58
C LEU A 116 9.48 -17.55 -9.33
N GLU A 117 10.08 -18.38 -10.18
CA GLU A 117 10.01 -19.84 -10.07
C GLU A 117 10.51 -20.40 -8.73
N ASP A 118 11.46 -19.70 -8.09
CA ASP A 118 12.01 -20.05 -6.77
C ASP A 118 11.13 -19.58 -5.59
N GLY A 119 10.01 -18.91 -5.88
CA GLY A 119 9.08 -18.36 -4.90
C GLY A 119 9.47 -16.98 -4.37
N ASP A 120 10.59 -16.40 -4.78
CA ASP A 120 10.95 -15.01 -4.48
C ASP A 120 10.22 -14.02 -5.39
N TRP A 121 10.42 -12.72 -5.17
CA TRP A 121 10.01 -11.65 -6.07
C TRP A 121 11.23 -10.97 -6.70
N PRO A 122 11.11 -10.33 -7.88
CA PRO A 122 12.21 -9.63 -8.51
C PRO A 122 12.78 -8.52 -7.64
N VAL A 123 14.07 -8.24 -7.79
CA VAL A 123 14.69 -7.04 -7.22
C VAL A 123 14.21 -5.83 -8.02
N GLN A 124 13.81 -4.78 -7.31
CA GLN A 124 13.21 -3.58 -7.87
C GLN A 124 13.83 -2.32 -7.24
N PRO A 125 13.45 -1.11 -7.69
CA PRO A 125 13.93 0.13 -7.09
C PRO A 125 13.78 0.15 -5.57
N MET A 126 14.66 0.90 -4.91
CA MET A 126 14.63 1.01 -3.45
C MET A 126 13.32 1.68 -3.00
N SER A 127 12.72 1.15 -1.93
CA SER A 127 11.49 1.72 -1.34
C SER A 127 11.69 2.19 0.11
N GLY A 128 12.89 2.01 0.68
CA GLY A 128 13.24 2.52 2.01
C GLY A 128 13.72 3.96 1.96
N LEU A 129 13.36 4.74 2.97
CA LEU A 129 13.65 6.17 3.02
C LEU A 129 14.21 6.54 4.41
N PHE A 130 15.24 7.38 4.43
CA PHE A 130 15.76 8.01 5.65
C PHE A 130 15.83 9.52 5.44
N TYR A 131 15.08 10.26 6.25
CA TYR A 131 14.99 11.73 6.19
C TYR A 131 14.77 12.31 4.78
N LYS A 132 13.96 11.63 3.96
CA LYS A 132 13.52 12.05 2.61
C LYS A 132 14.58 12.10 1.51
N THR A 133 15.85 12.20 1.87
CA THR A 133 16.96 12.39 0.92
C THR A 133 17.75 11.12 0.66
N THR A 134 17.74 10.18 1.61
CA THR A 134 18.57 8.97 1.55
C THR A 134 17.71 7.74 1.31
N MET A 135 18.03 7.00 0.24
CA MET A 135 17.38 5.73 -0.05
C MET A 135 18.08 4.59 0.67
N ILE A 136 17.28 3.65 1.18
CA ILE A 136 17.75 2.45 1.85
C ILE A 136 17.12 1.24 1.17
N SER A 137 17.93 0.22 0.88
CA SER A 137 17.46 -1.05 0.37
C SER A 137 17.00 -1.96 1.51
N TYR A 138 15.69 -2.19 1.60
CA TYR A 138 15.11 -3.22 2.45
C TYR A 138 14.83 -4.49 1.65
N ARG A 139 15.86 -5.33 1.47
CA ARG A 139 15.80 -6.52 0.60
C ARG A 139 14.65 -7.50 0.90
N ASN A 140 14.20 -7.55 2.16
CA ASN A 140 13.15 -8.47 2.58
C ASN A 140 11.72 -7.91 2.45
N TYR A 141 11.53 -6.62 2.10
CA TYR A 141 10.19 -6.04 1.96
C TYR A 141 9.36 -6.76 0.89
N LYS A 142 9.97 -7.03 -0.26
CA LYS A 142 9.34 -7.76 -1.38
C LYS A 142 8.84 -9.16 -0.99
N ARG A 143 9.41 -9.80 0.04
CA ARG A 143 8.98 -11.12 0.54
C ARG A 143 7.93 -10.95 1.63
N TYR A 144 8.28 -10.16 2.65
CA TYR A 144 7.47 -9.99 3.84
C TYR A 144 6.09 -9.41 3.51
N PHE A 145 6.05 -8.29 2.80
CA PHE A 145 4.78 -7.60 2.52
C PHE A 145 3.95 -8.37 1.50
N SER A 146 4.55 -9.00 0.50
CA SER A 146 3.83 -9.80 -0.48
C SER A 146 3.15 -11.00 0.19
N LEU A 147 3.88 -11.76 1.00
CA LEU A 147 3.31 -12.88 1.76
C LEU A 147 2.23 -12.42 2.75
N LEU A 148 2.44 -11.28 3.43
CA LEU A 148 1.45 -10.72 4.35
C LEU A 148 0.17 -10.30 3.62
N ALA A 149 0.28 -9.65 2.47
CA ALA A 149 -0.84 -9.22 1.64
C ALA A 149 -1.65 -10.42 1.14
N LEU A 150 -0.98 -11.42 0.57
CA LEU A 150 -1.63 -12.65 0.08
C LEU A 150 -2.29 -13.44 1.21
N LYS A 151 -1.62 -13.56 2.37
CA LYS A 151 -2.20 -14.19 3.56
C LYS A 151 -3.49 -13.48 4.00
N LYS A 152 -3.43 -12.15 4.19
CA LYS A 152 -4.60 -11.37 4.65
C LYS A 152 -5.73 -11.41 3.61
N TYR A 153 -5.42 -11.39 2.33
CA TYR A 153 -6.41 -11.55 1.26
C TYR A 153 -7.15 -12.88 1.39
N ARG A 154 -6.41 -13.99 1.50
CA ARG A 154 -6.97 -15.33 1.69
C ARG A 154 -7.84 -15.45 2.94
N GLU A 155 -7.39 -14.89 4.07
CA GLU A 155 -8.16 -14.88 5.32
C GLU A 155 -9.50 -14.13 5.17
N LYS A 156 -9.52 -13.00 4.45
CA LYS A 156 -10.75 -12.23 4.20
C LYS A 156 -11.75 -12.97 3.31
N LEU A 157 -11.28 -13.77 2.36
CA LEU A 157 -12.16 -14.63 1.55
C LEU A 157 -12.71 -15.81 2.36
N ASN A 158 -11.86 -16.46 3.17
CA ASN A 158 -12.27 -17.64 3.94
C ASN A 158 -13.23 -17.30 5.09
N ALA A 159 -13.09 -16.14 5.72
CA ALA A 159 -14.01 -15.67 6.77
C ALA A 159 -15.46 -15.46 6.29
N LYS A 160 -15.73 -15.63 5.00
CA LYS A 160 -17.07 -15.59 4.40
C LYS A 160 -17.68 -16.96 4.11
N ILE A 161 -16.86 -18.01 4.06
CA ILE A 161 -17.32 -19.39 3.81
C ILE A 161 -17.72 -20.07 5.13
N ALA A 162 -17.20 -19.57 6.26
CA ALA A 162 -17.56 -19.99 7.61
C ALA A 162 -18.73 -19.15 8.17
#